data_AF-A0A1H7HEP4-F1
#
_entry.id   AF-A0A1H7HEP4-F1
#
_cell.length_a   1.000
_cell.length_b   1.000
_cell.length_c   1.000
_cell.angle_alpha   90.00
_cell.angle_beta   90.00
_cell.angle_gamma   90.00
#
_symmetry.space_group_name_H-M   'P 1'
#
loop_
_entity.id
_entity.type
_entity.pdbx_description
1 polymer ?
#
loop_
_entity_poly.entity_id
_entity_poly.type
_entity_poly.pdbx_seq_one_letter_code
_entity_poly.pdbx_strand_id
1 'polypeptide(L)'
;MKRNPLVQRLITLVCIIALLAAGTAPLHASMVGTDQLILSEQAQVDREQLLATLERDDVREQLSALGVDPSEAAQRVARMTDQEVRELNERIEDMPVGSASVLGVVVLIFIVFIITDAIGATDIFPFVRPVN
;
A
#
# COMPACT_ATOMS: atom_id res chain seq x y z
N MET A 1 65.80 -18.59 -27.28
CA MET A 1 65.47 -18.59 -25.84
C MET A 1 64.51 -19.74 -25.55
N LYS A 2 64.96 -20.80 -24.87
CA LYS A 2 64.06 -21.90 -24.46
C LYS A 2 63.12 -21.36 -23.38
N ARG A 3 61.83 -21.24 -23.68
CA ARG A 3 60.81 -20.82 -22.70
C ARG A 3 60.69 -21.94 -21.67
N ASN A 4 61.04 -21.66 -20.42
CA ASN A 4 61.00 -22.64 -19.35
C ASN A 4 59.53 -23.07 -19.11
N PRO A 5 59.19 -24.36 -19.26
CA PRO A 5 57.80 -24.82 -19.19
C PRO A 5 57.18 -24.59 -17.80
N LEU A 6 58.01 -24.50 -16.76
CA LEU A 6 57.60 -24.12 -15.41
C LEU A 6 57.13 -22.66 -15.34
N VAL A 7 57.82 -21.73 -16.00
CA VAL A 7 57.43 -20.31 -16.05
C VAL A 7 56.12 -20.15 -16.82
N GLN A 8 55.94 -20.90 -17.91
CA GLN A 8 54.70 -20.89 -18.68
C GLN A 8 53.51 -21.42 -17.87
N ARG A 9 53.69 -22.52 -17.12
CA ARG A 9 52.65 -23.06 -16.21
C ARG A 9 52.29 -22.07 -15.10
N LEU A 10 53.28 -21.38 -14.54
CA LEU A 10 53.06 -20.38 -13.48
C LEU A 10 52.26 -19.18 -14.01
N ILE A 11 52.59 -18.69 -15.22
CA ILE A 11 51.83 -17.62 -15.88
C ILE A 11 50.39 -18.06 -16.16
N THR A 12 50.18 -19.27 -16.68
CA THR A 12 48.83 -19.78 -16.94
C THR A 12 48.00 -19.89 -15.66
N LEU A 13 48.61 -20.35 -14.57
CA LEU A 13 47.93 -20.53 -13.28
C LEU A 13 47.54 -19.17 -12.67
N VAL A 14 48.41 -18.16 -12.76
CA VAL A 14 48.10 -16.78 -12.35
C VAL A 14 46.97 -16.17 -13.20
N CYS A 15 46.97 -16.39 -14.51
CA CYS A 15 45.90 -15.91 -15.38
C CYS A 15 44.54 -16.55 -15.05
N ILE A 16 44.51 -17.85 -14.73
CA ILE A 16 43.28 -18.55 -14.34
C ILE A 16 42.74 -18.00 -13.02
N ILE A 17 43.60 -17.80 -12.02
CA ILE A 17 43.21 -17.23 -10.72
C ILE A 17 42.67 -15.81 -10.87
N ALA A 18 43.32 -14.98 -11.71
CA ALA A 18 42.84 -13.63 -11.99
C ALA A 18 41.47 -13.61 -12.68
N LEU A 19 41.21 -14.57 -13.57
CA LEU A 19 39.91 -14.70 -14.25
C LEU A 19 38.80 -15.18 -13.30
N LEU A 20 39.12 -16.11 -12.38
CA LEU A 20 38.17 -16.53 -11.34
C LEU A 20 37.86 -15.40 -10.36
N ALA A 21 38.86 -14.60 -9.98
CA ALA A 21 38.67 -13.45 -9.09
C ALA A 21 37.83 -12.33 -9.74
N ALA A 22 37.87 -12.19 -11.07
CA ALA A 22 37.03 -11.25 -11.81
C ALA A 22 35.54 -11.67 -11.88
N GLY A 23 35.24 -12.97 -11.69
CA GLY A 23 33.89 -13.52 -11.75
C GLY A 23 33.05 -13.31 -10.48
N THR A 24 33.64 -12.80 -9.39
CA THR A 24 32.95 -12.57 -8.11
C THR A 24 32.73 -11.10 -7.79
N ALA A 25 32.85 -10.20 -8.77
CA ALA A 25 32.34 -8.86 -8.59
C ALA A 25 30.83 -8.98 -8.32
N PRO A 26 30.31 -8.50 -7.18
CA PRO A 26 28.87 -8.36 -7.04
C PRO A 26 28.43 -7.45 -8.18
N LEU A 27 27.71 -8.03 -9.14
CA LEU A 27 26.91 -7.24 -10.05
C LEU A 27 25.94 -6.48 -9.14
N HIS A 28 26.27 -5.23 -8.82
CA HIS A 28 25.26 -4.23 -8.52
C HIS A 28 24.45 -4.09 -9.79
N ALA A 29 23.55 -5.04 -10.00
CA ALA A 29 22.40 -4.89 -10.86
C ALA A 29 21.61 -3.75 -10.23
N SER A 30 21.94 -2.52 -10.62
CA SER A 30 20.98 -1.46 -10.60
C SER A 30 19.81 -1.99 -11.43
N MET A 31 18.73 -2.39 -10.77
CA MET A 31 17.48 -2.83 -11.40
C MET A 31 16.83 -1.64 -12.11
N VAL A 32 17.46 -1.09 -13.14
CA VAL A 32 16.96 0.09 -13.86
C VAL A 32 15.90 -0.30 -14.90
N GLY A 33 15.58 -1.58 -15.06
CA GLY A 33 14.58 -2.06 -16.04
C GLY A 33 13.16 -2.22 -15.51
N THR A 34 12.97 -2.36 -14.19
CA THR A 34 11.66 -2.75 -13.62
C THR A 34 11.07 -1.68 -12.71
N ASP A 35 11.90 -0.82 -12.10
CA ASP A 35 11.39 0.23 -11.22
C ASP A 35 10.49 1.21 -11.99
N GLN A 36 10.81 1.57 -13.24
CA GLN A 36 9.96 2.48 -14.03
C GLN A 36 8.64 1.86 -14.49
N LEU A 37 8.64 0.56 -14.83
CA LEU A 37 7.41 -0.15 -15.18
C LEU A 37 6.53 -0.39 -13.94
N ILE A 38 7.12 -0.82 -12.83
CA ILE A 38 6.41 -0.98 -11.55
C ILE A 38 5.90 0.36 -11.04
N LEU A 39 6.68 1.43 -11.10
CA LEU A 39 6.23 2.76 -10.68
C LEU A 39 5.07 3.27 -11.54
N SER A 40 5.07 2.98 -12.85
CA SER A 40 3.96 3.36 -13.73
C SER A 40 2.68 2.54 -13.48
N GLU A 41 2.80 1.23 -13.23
CA GLU A 41 1.65 0.40 -12.86
C GLU A 41 1.13 0.77 -11.47
N GLN A 42 2.03 1.03 -10.52
CA GLN A 42 1.68 1.44 -9.17
C GLN A 42 0.94 2.78 -9.18
N ALA A 43 1.41 3.76 -9.96
CA ALA A 43 0.72 5.04 -10.09
C ALA A 43 -0.70 4.91 -10.69
N GLN A 44 -0.89 3.97 -11.61
CA GLN A 44 -2.21 3.67 -12.16
C GLN A 44 -3.12 3.02 -11.12
N VAL A 45 -2.61 2.05 -10.34
CA VAL A 45 -3.34 1.42 -9.23
C VAL A 45 -3.70 2.44 -8.16
N ASP A 46 -2.76 3.30 -7.77
CA ASP A 46 -2.94 4.35 -6.77
C ASP A 46 -4.06 5.32 -7.19
N ARG A 47 -4.13 5.63 -8.49
CA ARG A 47 -5.18 6.48 -9.07
C ARG A 47 -6.54 5.79 -9.10
N GLU A 48 -6.59 4.51 -9.49
CA GLU A 48 -7.82 3.72 -9.46
C GLU A 48 -8.38 3.62 -8.03
N GLN A 49 -7.51 3.46 -7.03
CA GLN A 49 -7.89 3.43 -5.62
C GLN A 49 -8.46 4.77 -5.13
N LEU A 50 -7.88 5.91 -5.55
CA LEU A 50 -8.44 7.23 -5.26
C LEU A 50 -9.82 7.41 -5.90
N LEU A 51 -9.98 7.02 -7.16
CA LEU A 51 -11.26 7.12 -7.87
C LEU A 51 -12.33 6.26 -7.19
N ALA A 52 -12.00 5.02 -6.84
CA ALA A 52 -12.90 4.13 -6.09
C ALA A 52 -13.29 4.72 -4.73
N THR A 53 -12.36 5.41 -4.05
CA THR A 53 -12.65 6.09 -2.78
C THR A 53 -13.59 7.28 -2.97
N LEU A 54 -13.38 8.08 -4.02
CA LEU A 54 -14.25 9.20 -4.39
C LEU A 54 -15.64 8.77 -4.85
N GLU A 55 -15.79 7.53 -5.34
CA GLU A 55 -17.07 6.96 -5.76
C GLU A 55 -17.93 6.49 -4.59
N ARG A 56 -17.38 6.32 -3.40
CA ARG A 56 -18.14 5.90 -2.21
C ARG A 56 -19.14 6.97 -1.79
N ASP A 57 -20.36 6.55 -1.48
CA ASP A 57 -21.47 7.45 -1.13
C ASP A 57 -21.15 8.36 0.07
N ASP A 58 -20.45 7.84 1.08
CA ASP A 58 -20.03 8.60 2.26
C ASP A 58 -19.05 9.73 1.92
N VAL A 59 -18.09 9.46 1.01
CA VAL A 59 -17.12 10.45 0.55
C VAL A 59 -17.79 11.50 -0.33
N ARG A 60 -18.72 11.10 -1.21
CA ARG A 60 -19.47 12.03 -2.08
C ARG A 60 -20.36 12.96 -1.27
N GLU A 61 -21.07 12.43 -0.28
CA GLU A 61 -21.90 13.22 0.62
C GLU A 61 -21.03 14.22 1.39
N GLN A 62 -19.88 13.79 1.91
CA GLN A 62 -18.96 14.65 2.62
C GLN A 62 -18.34 15.75 1.74
N LEU A 63 -17.95 15.43 0.50
CA LEU A 63 -17.49 16.42 -0.48
C LEU A 63 -18.58 17.44 -0.81
N SER A 64 -19.81 16.96 -1.01
CA SER A 64 -20.96 17.83 -1.29
C SER A 64 -21.28 18.75 -0.10
N ALA A 65 -21.14 18.26 1.13
CA ALA A 65 -21.31 19.04 2.35
C ALA A 65 -20.24 20.14 2.49
N LEU A 66 -19.06 19.91 1.93
CA LEU A 66 -17.98 20.90 1.82
C LEU A 66 -18.16 21.84 0.61
N GLY A 67 -19.22 21.68 -0.19
CA GLY A 67 -19.50 22.48 -1.38
C GLY A 67 -18.67 22.09 -2.61
N VAL A 68 -18.05 20.90 -2.61
CA VAL A 68 -17.25 20.39 -3.72
C VAL A 68 -18.06 19.39 -4.52
N ASP A 69 -18.16 19.59 -5.84
CA ASP A 69 -18.79 18.59 -6.71
C ASP A 69 -17.88 17.36 -6.84
N PRO A 70 -18.39 16.14 -6.57
CA PRO A 70 -17.57 14.92 -6.62
C PRO A 70 -17.05 14.61 -8.03
N SER A 71 -17.75 15.02 -9.09
CA SER A 71 -17.25 14.87 -10.46
C SER A 71 -16.08 15.82 -10.75
N GLU A 72 -16.07 17.01 -10.17
CA GLU A 72 -14.95 17.95 -10.27
C GLU A 72 -13.73 17.42 -9.51
N ALA A 73 -13.93 16.80 -8.34
CA ALA A 73 -12.86 16.16 -7.57
C ALA A 73 -12.20 15.03 -8.37
N ALA A 74 -12.99 14.16 -9.00
CA ALA A 74 -12.47 13.09 -9.87
C ALA A 74 -11.66 13.65 -11.06
N GLN A 75 -12.11 14.75 -11.67
CA GLN A 75 -11.35 15.42 -12.74
C GLN A 75 -10.03 16.04 -12.26
N ARG A 76 -9.91 16.44 -10.99
CA ARG A 76 -8.62 16.91 -10.44
C ARG A 76 -7.66 15.75 -10.25
N VAL A 77 -8.13 14.64 -9.67
CA VAL A 77 -7.32 13.42 -9.55
C VAL A 77 -6.86 12.95 -10.93
N ALA A 78 -7.74 12.99 -11.94
CA ALA A 78 -7.40 12.67 -13.32
C ALA A 78 -6.30 13.58 -13.93
N ARG A 79 -6.14 14.80 -13.43
CA ARG A 79 -5.14 15.76 -13.92
C ARG A 79 -3.86 15.83 -13.07
N MET A 80 -3.84 15.19 -11.90
CA MET A 80 -2.65 15.12 -11.05
C MET A 80 -1.55 14.30 -11.74
N THR A 81 -0.30 14.58 -11.36
CA THR A 81 0.85 13.74 -11.71
C THR A 81 0.89 12.50 -10.83
N ASP A 82 1.62 11.48 -11.28
CA ASP A 82 1.77 10.21 -10.56
C ASP A 82 2.33 10.40 -9.14
N GLN A 83 3.25 11.35 -8.97
CA GLN A 83 3.80 11.68 -7.66
C GLN A 83 2.76 12.33 -6.75
N GLU A 84 1.95 13.26 -7.26
CA GLU A 84 0.91 13.94 -6.48
C GLU A 84 -0.20 12.98 -6.04
N VAL A 85 -0.56 12.02 -6.89
CA VAL A 85 -1.51 10.95 -6.56
C VAL A 85 -1.00 10.12 -5.39
N ARG A 86 0.29 9.75 -5.42
CA ARG A 86 0.90 8.92 -4.37
C ARG A 86 1.00 9.66 -3.04
N GLU A 87 1.46 10.91 -3.05
CA GLU A 87 1.48 11.76 -1.85
C GLU A 87 0.08 11.98 -1.26
N LEU A 88 -0.95 12.06 -2.11
CA LEU A 88 -2.33 12.19 -1.66
C LEU A 88 -2.85 10.90 -1.00
N ASN A 89 -2.57 9.73 -1.59
CA ASN A 89 -2.91 8.44 -0.99
C ASN A 89 -2.27 8.25 0.38
N GLU A 90 -0.97 8.53 0.51
CA GLU A 90 -0.25 8.44 1.78
C GLU A 90 -0.93 9.31 2.87
N ARG A 91 -1.37 10.53 2.52
CA ARG A 91 -2.08 11.41 3.46
C ARG A 91 -3.48 10.91 3.81
N ILE A 92 -4.20 10.29 2.87
CA ILE A 92 -5.53 9.74 3.13
C ILE A 92 -5.44 8.51 4.03
N GLU A 93 -4.40 7.68 3.88
CA GLU A 93 -4.13 6.54 4.77
C GLU A 93 -3.75 6.98 6.19
N ASP A 94 -2.98 8.07 6.32
CA ASP A 94 -2.60 8.63 7.63
C ASP A 94 -3.75 9.35 8.34
N MET A 95 -4.77 9.79 7.60
CA MET A 95 -5.98 10.32 8.20
C MET A 95 -6.85 9.14 8.66
N PRO A 96 -7.33 9.12 9.92
CA PRO A 96 -8.32 8.15 10.37
C PRO A 96 -9.69 8.47 9.74
N VAL A 97 -9.81 8.28 8.43
CA VAL A 97 -11.05 8.40 7.68
C VAL A 97 -11.82 7.10 7.89
N GLY A 98 -12.65 7.08 8.94
CA GLY A 98 -13.73 6.10 9.05
C GLY A 98 -13.65 5.02 10.13
N SER A 99 -12.83 5.18 11.18
CA SER A 99 -12.90 4.26 12.34
C SER A 99 -14.21 4.38 13.15
N ALA A 100 -15.04 5.38 12.85
CA ALA A 100 -16.41 5.48 13.32
C ALA A 100 -17.35 5.91 12.19
N SER A 101 -17.38 5.14 11.09
CA SER A 101 -18.54 5.20 10.19
C SER A 101 -19.84 5.04 11.00
N VAL A 102 -20.96 5.62 10.55
CA VAL A 102 -22.26 5.48 11.24
C VAL A 102 -22.56 4.02 11.57
N LEU A 103 -22.18 3.10 10.67
CA LEU A 103 -22.21 1.65 10.90
C LEU A 103 -21.37 1.21 12.11
N GLY A 104 -20.13 1.69 12.25
CA GLY A 104 -19.29 1.41 13.43
C GLY A 104 -19.91 1.88 14.74
N VAL A 105 -20.50 3.09 14.75
CA VAL A 105 -21.21 3.62 15.94
C VAL A 105 -22.46 2.80 16.25
N VAL A 106 -23.25 2.44 15.23
CA VAL A 106 -24.45 1.61 15.38
C VAL A 106 -24.10 0.22 15.92
N VAL A 107 -23.04 -0.41 15.40
CA VAL A 107 -22.57 -1.72 15.87
C VAL A 107 -22.07 -1.64 17.31
N LEU A 108 -21.34 -0.59 17.67
CA LEU A 108 -20.87 -0.38 19.04
C LEU A 108 -22.04 -0.23 20.03
N ILE A 109 -23.03 0.61 19.70
CA ILE A 109 -24.24 0.78 20.52
C ILE A 109 -25.00 -0.55 20.65
N PHE A 110 -25.12 -1.30 19.56
CA PHE A 110 -25.77 -2.61 19.55
C PHE A 110 -25.08 -3.62 20.50
N ILE A 111 -23.74 -3.67 20.48
CA ILE A 111 -22.95 -4.53 21.40
C ILE A 111 -23.15 -4.11 22.86
N VAL A 112 -23.11 -2.80 23.15
CA VAL A 112 -23.32 -2.28 24.51
C VAL A 112 -24.71 -2.67 25.02
N PHE A 113 -25.75 -2.52 24.21
CA PHE A 113 -27.10 -2.92 24.60
C PHE A 113 -27.24 -4.43 24.80
N ILE A 114 -26.62 -5.27 23.96
CA ILE A 114 -26.61 -6.73 24.20
C ILE A 114 -25.98 -7.09 25.55
N ILE A 115 -24.85 -6.47 25.89
CA ILE A 115 -24.17 -6.73 27.18
C ILE A 115 -25.04 -6.28 28.35
N THR A 116 -25.64 -5.10 28.23
CA THR A 116 -26.50 -4.51 29.28
C THR A 116 -27.78 -5.34 29.48
N ASP A 117 -28.31 -5.94 28.42
CA ASP A 117 -29.44 -6.87 28.44
C ASP A 117 -29.08 -8.22 29.06
N ALA A 118 -27.92 -8.79 28.70
CA ALA A 118 -27.41 -10.03 29.29
C ALA A 118 -27.12 -9.92 30.80
N ILE A 119 -26.77 -8.72 31.29
CA ILE A 119 -26.56 -8.44 32.71
C ILE A 119 -27.91 -8.14 33.43
N GLY A 120 -28.99 -7.91 32.69
CA GLY A 120 -30.32 -7.59 33.22
C GLY A 120 -30.49 -6.13 33.65
N ALA A 121 -29.63 -5.22 33.17
CA ALA A 121 -29.76 -3.79 33.41
C ALA A 121 -30.73 -3.11 32.42
N THR A 122 -30.99 -3.74 31.27
CA THR A 122 -32.01 -3.36 30.28
C THR A 122 -32.73 -4.59 29.76
N ASP A 123 -33.91 -4.43 29.15
CA ASP A 123 -34.63 -5.49 28.41
C ASP A 123 -35.09 -4.87 27.08
N ILE A 124 -34.20 -4.92 26.08
CA ILE A 124 -34.40 -4.28 24.76
C ILE A 124 -34.52 -5.36 23.68
N PHE A 125 -33.82 -6.48 23.84
CA PHE A 125 -33.74 -7.57 22.88
C PHE A 125 -34.36 -8.85 23.45
N PRO A 126 -35.54 -9.27 22.97
CA PRO A 126 -36.28 -10.42 23.53
C PRO A 126 -35.61 -11.78 23.31
N PHE A 127 -34.52 -11.81 22.54
CA PHE A 127 -33.71 -13.00 22.31
C PHE A 127 -32.49 -13.10 23.24
N VAL A 128 -32.13 -12.01 23.93
CA VAL A 128 -31.08 -12.03 24.96
C VAL A 128 -31.74 -12.43 26.27
N ARG A 129 -31.22 -13.46 26.94
CA ARG A 129 -31.70 -13.87 28.26
C ARG A 129 -30.71 -13.36 29.30
N PRO A 130 -31.16 -12.65 30.35
CA PRO A 130 -30.27 -12.25 31.42
C PRO A 130 -29.67 -13.48 32.11
N VAL A 131 -28.40 -13.37 32.50
CA VAL A 131 -27.63 -14.47 33.11
C VAL A 131 -27.93 -14.65 34.61
N ASN A 132 -28.68 -13.71 35.20
CA ASN A 132 -29.10 -13.74 36.61
C ASN A 132 -30.54 -14.21 36.80
#